data_AF-A0A815XCT5-F1
#
_entry.id   AF-A0A815XCT5-F1
#
_cell.length_a   1.000
_cell.length_b   1.000
_cell.length_c   1.000
_cell.angle_alpha   90.00
_cell.angle_beta   90.00
_cell.angle_gamma   90.00
#
_symmetry.space_group_name_H-M   'P 1'
#
loop_
_entity.id
_entity.type
_entity.pdbx_description
1 polymer ?
#
loop_
_entity_poly.entity_id
_entity_poly.type
_entity_poly.pdbx_seq_one_letter_code
_entity_poly.pdbx_strand_id
1 'polypeptide(L)'
;MHRSGPFFQLSPAEYEKALQKYPELDDEQDIDYTERSASGSIHVGSGGFFDNSSILAQFERLFKLLVFKECFSGHNIEIIVDNARTHSARAYILFDFGKGISTRCPVDNLEWVDKKGVRQSLPCYFQHGPNGEKSKGLFQIAVELKCNPSPKAKLNELRRLLAHHPAFQNVLFFEVI
;
A
#
# COMPACT_ATOMS: atom_id res chain seq x y z
N MET A 1 -1.43 35.89 -12.98
CA MET A 1 -1.53 34.71 -12.08
C MET A 1 -1.97 33.53 -12.93
N HIS A 2 -1.07 32.60 -13.24
CA HIS A 2 -1.48 31.33 -13.86
C HIS A 2 -2.25 30.53 -12.81
N ARG A 3 -3.53 30.23 -13.07
CA ARG A 3 -4.22 29.17 -12.33
C ARG A 3 -3.58 27.87 -12.79
N SER A 4 -2.90 27.17 -11.90
CA SER A 4 -2.39 25.83 -12.17
C SER A 4 -3.57 24.98 -12.63
N GLY A 5 -3.54 24.52 -13.88
CA GLY A 5 -4.53 23.58 -14.41
C GLY A 5 -4.34 22.19 -13.80
N PRO A 6 -5.29 21.26 -14.01
CA PRO A 6 -5.11 19.88 -13.59
C PRO A 6 -3.86 19.28 -14.23
N PHE A 7 -3.10 18.50 -13.47
CA PHE A 7 -1.92 17.80 -13.96
C PHE A 7 -2.27 16.79 -15.07
N PHE A 8 -3.44 16.18 -14.96
CA PHE A 8 -3.97 15.21 -15.91
C PHE A 8 -5.46 15.44 -16.10
N GLN A 9 -5.98 15.37 -17.32
CA GLN A 9 -7.40 15.51 -17.57
C GLN A 9 -7.82 14.68 -18.79
N LEU A 10 -8.96 13.98 -18.67
CA LEU A 10 -9.62 13.32 -19.80
C LEU A 10 -10.50 14.31 -20.58
N SER A 11 -10.61 14.09 -21.89
CA SER A 11 -11.67 14.70 -22.69
C SER A 11 -13.04 14.19 -22.24
N PRO A 12 -14.16 14.86 -22.58
CA PRO A 12 -15.50 14.38 -22.23
C PRO A 12 -15.75 12.93 -22.72
N ALA A 13 -15.36 12.62 -23.96
CA ALA A 13 -15.55 11.30 -24.53
C ALA A 13 -14.65 10.23 -23.89
N GLU A 14 -13.42 10.59 -23.51
CA GLU A 14 -12.52 9.70 -22.75
C GLU A 14 -13.11 9.41 -21.36
N TYR A 15 -13.66 10.43 -20.69
CA TYR A 15 -14.23 10.30 -19.35
C TYR A 15 -15.54 9.50 -19.35
N GLU A 16 -16.39 9.66 -20.35
CA GLU A 16 -17.60 8.85 -20.50
C GLU A 16 -17.27 7.35 -20.59
N LYS A 17 -16.24 6.98 -21.36
CA LYS A 17 -15.72 5.60 -21.40
C LYS A 17 -15.18 5.16 -20.03
N ALA A 18 -14.54 6.06 -19.30
CA ALA A 18 -14.04 5.78 -17.95
C ALA A 18 -15.19 5.49 -16.97
N LEU A 19 -16.27 6.29 -16.99
CA LEU A 19 -17.46 6.10 -16.17
C LEU A 19 -18.20 4.79 -16.47
N GLN A 20 -18.22 4.36 -17.73
CA GLN A 20 -18.81 3.06 -18.09
C GLN A 20 -18.10 1.88 -17.42
N LYS A 21 -16.79 2.00 -17.15
CA LYS A 21 -15.99 0.95 -16.52
C LYS A 21 -15.84 1.13 -15.01
N TYR A 22 -15.76 2.37 -14.56
CA TYR A 22 -15.54 2.77 -13.17
C TYR A 22 -16.60 3.82 -12.78
N PRO A 23 -17.86 3.41 -12.53
CA PRO A 23 -18.92 4.33 -12.15
C PRO A 23 -18.61 5.13 -10.88
N GLU A 24 -17.80 4.57 -9.98
CA GLU A 24 -17.37 5.21 -8.72
C GLU A 24 -16.49 6.46 -8.91
N LEU A 25 -16.10 6.76 -10.15
CA LEU A 25 -15.41 8.00 -10.47
C LEU A 25 -16.31 9.24 -10.36
N ASP A 26 -17.64 9.06 -10.40
CA ASP A 26 -18.65 10.12 -10.27
C ASP A 26 -19.22 10.26 -8.84
N ASP A 27 -18.90 9.31 -7.94
CA ASP A 27 -19.37 9.36 -6.56
C ASP A 27 -18.76 10.55 -5.82
N GLU A 28 -19.51 11.11 -4.85
CA GLU A 28 -18.97 12.09 -3.90
C GLU A 28 -17.81 11.46 -3.15
N GLN A 29 -16.59 11.95 -3.41
CA GLN A 29 -15.38 11.52 -2.72
C GLN A 29 -14.96 12.57 -1.69
N ASP A 30 -14.26 12.12 -0.65
CA ASP A 30 -13.69 13.00 0.38
C ASP A 30 -12.67 14.02 -0.20
N ILE A 31 -12.18 13.76 -1.41
CA ILE A 31 -11.28 14.62 -2.16
C ILE A 31 -12.09 15.36 -3.22
N ASP A 32 -12.03 16.69 -3.18
CA ASP A 32 -12.59 17.55 -4.22
C ASP A 32 -11.73 17.45 -5.48
N TYR A 33 -12.08 16.57 -6.41
CA TYR A 33 -11.34 16.41 -7.65
C TYR A 33 -11.69 17.49 -8.66
N THR A 34 -10.67 17.98 -9.35
CA THR A 34 -10.90 18.77 -10.57
C THR A 34 -11.66 17.92 -11.60
N GLU A 35 -12.58 18.54 -12.32
CA GLU A 35 -13.45 17.87 -13.28
C GLU A 35 -12.66 17.00 -14.28
N ARG A 36 -13.06 15.73 -14.42
CA ARG A 36 -12.44 14.74 -15.34
C ARG A 36 -10.94 14.51 -15.09
N SER A 37 -10.49 14.76 -13.86
CA SER A 37 -9.09 14.70 -13.46
C SER A 37 -8.88 13.76 -12.26
N ALA A 38 -7.61 13.43 -12.02
CA ALA A 38 -7.12 12.87 -10.76
C ALA A 38 -6.53 13.93 -9.82
N SER A 39 -6.47 15.20 -10.23
CA SER A 39 -5.94 16.29 -9.41
C SER A 39 -6.95 16.72 -8.35
N GLY A 40 -6.63 16.47 -7.07
CA GLY A 40 -7.37 17.02 -5.94
C GLY A 40 -7.14 18.52 -5.79
N SER A 41 -8.22 19.24 -5.49
CA SER A 41 -8.25 20.66 -5.14
C SER A 41 -8.05 20.80 -3.62
N ILE A 42 -7.16 21.70 -3.19
CA ILE A 42 -7.06 22.10 -1.78
C ILE A 42 -7.54 23.54 -1.65
N HIS A 43 -8.50 23.77 -0.77
CA HIS A 43 -8.85 25.11 -0.32
C HIS A 43 -7.89 25.53 0.81
N VAL A 44 -6.99 26.46 0.51
CA VAL A 44 -6.04 27.01 1.49
C VAL A 44 -6.84 27.70 2.61
N GLY A 45 -6.72 27.20 3.84
CA GLY A 45 -7.40 27.72 5.03
C GLY A 45 -8.36 26.75 5.72
N SER A 46 -8.72 25.63 5.10
CA SER A 46 -9.62 24.60 5.68
C SER A 46 -8.90 23.41 6.34
N GLY A 47 -7.57 23.46 6.50
CA GLY A 47 -6.82 22.43 7.23
C GLY A 47 -6.53 21.14 6.45
N GLY A 48 -6.79 21.09 5.14
CA GLY A 48 -6.49 19.94 4.30
C GLY A 48 -4.98 19.70 4.16
N PHE A 49 -4.42 18.83 5.00
CA PHE A 49 -3.15 18.17 4.72
C PHE A 49 -3.43 16.95 3.83
N PHE A 50 -2.64 16.77 2.77
CA PHE A 50 -2.62 15.48 2.06
C PHE A 50 -2.03 14.42 2.98
N ASP A 51 -2.87 13.55 3.52
CA ASP A 51 -2.43 12.34 4.20
C ASP A 51 -2.14 11.22 3.19
N ASN A 52 -1.56 10.12 3.66
CA ASN A 52 -1.21 8.98 2.79
C ASN A 52 -2.43 8.45 2.03
N SER A 53 -3.59 8.41 2.69
CA SER A 53 -4.85 7.93 2.13
C SER A 53 -5.28 8.80 0.95
N SER A 54 -5.19 10.13 1.10
CA SER A 54 -5.58 11.09 0.07
C SER A 54 -4.64 11.06 -1.14
N ILE A 55 -3.35 10.81 -0.90
CA ILE A 55 -2.36 10.64 -1.97
C ILE A 55 -2.62 9.33 -2.72
N LEU A 56 -2.83 8.23 -1.99
CA LEU A 56 -3.09 6.92 -2.59
C LEU A 56 -4.36 6.95 -3.46
N ALA A 57 -5.44 7.56 -2.96
CA ALA A 57 -6.69 7.71 -3.70
C ALA A 57 -6.49 8.48 -5.02
N GLN A 58 -5.68 9.55 -5.02
CA GLN A 58 -5.32 10.28 -6.24
C GLN A 58 -4.54 9.43 -7.23
N PHE A 59 -3.57 8.62 -6.76
CA PHE A 59 -2.82 7.71 -7.64
C PHE A 59 -3.72 6.61 -8.22
N GLU A 60 -4.57 5.99 -7.40
CA GLU A 60 -5.52 4.99 -7.87
C GLU A 60 -6.47 5.56 -8.92
N ARG A 61 -7.02 6.76 -8.67
CA ARG A 61 -7.84 7.47 -9.64
C ARG A 61 -7.06 7.78 -10.92
N LEU A 62 -5.81 8.26 -10.80
CA LEU A 62 -4.95 8.53 -11.95
C LEU A 62 -4.73 7.27 -12.80
N PHE A 63 -4.45 6.11 -12.19
CA PHE A 63 -4.26 4.86 -12.95
C PHE A 63 -5.55 4.37 -13.61
N LYS A 64 -6.71 4.51 -12.96
CA LYS A 64 -8.01 4.21 -13.59
C LYS A 64 -8.23 5.07 -14.82
N LEU A 65 -7.95 6.38 -14.73
CA LEU A 65 -8.17 7.31 -15.83
C LEU A 65 -7.11 7.20 -16.95
N LEU A 66 -5.85 6.91 -16.62
CA LEU A 66 -4.73 6.82 -17.58
C LEU A 66 -5.02 5.85 -18.72
N VAL A 67 -5.71 4.75 -18.46
CA VAL A 67 -6.07 3.73 -19.45
C VAL A 67 -6.96 4.27 -20.57
N PHE A 68 -7.70 5.35 -20.30
CA PHE A 68 -8.61 5.97 -21.27
C PHE A 68 -8.00 7.14 -22.03
N LYS A 69 -6.78 7.55 -21.67
CA LYS A 69 -6.12 8.67 -22.35
C LYS A 69 -5.56 8.20 -23.69
N GLU A 70 -6.20 8.63 -24.78
CA GLU A 70 -5.91 8.13 -26.12
C GLU A 70 -4.46 8.43 -26.54
N CYS A 71 -3.93 9.60 -26.16
CA CYS A 71 -2.55 9.96 -26.45
C CYS A 71 -1.49 9.10 -25.73
N PHE A 72 -1.89 8.35 -24.70
CA PHE A 72 -1.00 7.42 -23.99
C PHE A 72 -1.27 5.96 -24.35
N SER A 73 -2.24 5.68 -25.22
CA SER A 73 -2.52 4.32 -25.70
C SER A 73 -1.25 3.71 -26.31
N GLY A 74 -0.92 2.48 -25.90
CA GLY A 74 0.25 1.74 -26.39
C GLY A 74 1.61 2.22 -25.86
N HIS A 75 1.64 3.22 -24.96
CA HIS A 75 2.88 3.67 -24.33
C HIS A 75 3.17 2.90 -23.04
N ASN A 76 4.47 2.73 -22.73
CA ASN A 76 4.91 2.32 -21.40
C ASN A 76 4.92 3.55 -20.48
N ILE A 77 4.33 3.42 -19.29
CA ILE A 77 4.26 4.50 -18.31
C ILE A 77 5.22 4.16 -17.17
N GLU A 78 6.19 5.03 -16.93
CA GLU A 78 7.09 4.97 -15.78
C GLU A 78 6.71 6.08 -14.79
N ILE A 79 6.74 5.75 -13.50
CA ILE A 79 6.30 6.64 -12.43
C ILE A 79 7.48 6.89 -11.52
N ILE A 80 7.89 8.15 -11.45
CA ILE A 80 8.97 8.60 -10.60
C ILE A 80 8.35 9.46 -9.50
N VAL A 81 8.43 8.97 -8.27
CA VAL A 81 7.98 9.68 -7.07
C VAL A 81 9.20 10.04 -6.21
N ASP A 82 9.10 11.13 -5.47
CA ASP A 82 10.10 11.47 -4.45
C ASP A 82 10.06 10.45 -3.30
N ASN A 83 11.17 10.32 -2.57
CA ASN A 83 11.30 9.40 -1.43
C ASN A 83 10.61 9.97 -0.17
N ALA A 84 9.40 10.52 -0.32
CA ALA A 84 8.58 10.92 0.79
C ALA A 84 8.07 9.68 1.52
N ARG A 85 7.97 9.75 2.86
CA ARG A 85 7.49 8.64 3.71
C ARG A 85 6.11 8.11 3.28
N THR A 86 5.31 8.98 2.68
CA THR A 86 3.96 8.72 2.16
C THR A 86 4.00 7.85 0.89
N HIS A 87 5.05 7.94 0.08
CA HIS A 87 5.25 7.20 -1.18
C HIS A 87 6.07 5.92 -1.00
N SER A 88 6.84 5.83 0.09
CA SER A 88 7.71 4.69 0.41
C SER A 88 7.07 3.65 1.33
N ALA A 89 5.79 3.84 1.72
CA ALA A 89 5.06 2.89 2.56
C ALA A 89 4.76 1.62 1.76
N ARG A 90 5.72 0.69 1.71
CA ARG A 90 5.53 -0.63 1.10
C ARG A 90 4.55 -1.45 1.95
N ALA A 91 3.33 -1.62 1.44
CA ALA A 91 2.50 -2.74 1.85
C ALA A 91 3.15 -4.02 1.31
N TYR A 92 3.65 -4.87 2.21
CA TYR A 92 4.10 -6.21 1.86
C TYR A 92 2.91 -7.16 1.87
N ILE A 93 3.01 -8.29 1.16
CA ILE A 93 1.97 -9.33 1.14
C ILE A 93 2.40 -10.43 2.12
N LEU A 94 1.53 -10.84 3.04
CA LEU A 94 1.85 -11.86 4.05
C LEU A 94 2.16 -13.22 3.39
N PHE A 95 1.60 -13.45 2.21
CA PHE A 95 1.87 -14.63 1.39
C PHE A 95 3.29 -14.68 0.82
N ASP A 96 4.00 -13.56 0.74
CA ASP A 96 5.39 -13.53 0.26
C ASP A 96 6.39 -13.97 1.33
N PHE A 97 5.97 -14.17 2.57
CA PHE A 97 6.84 -14.73 3.59
C PHE A 97 6.87 -16.25 3.50
N GLY A 98 8.07 -16.81 3.60
CA GLY A 98 8.28 -18.23 3.84
C GLY A 98 8.13 -18.61 5.31
N LYS A 99 8.01 -19.91 5.56
CA LYS A 99 7.76 -20.44 6.91
C LYS A 99 8.98 -20.34 7.84
N GLY A 100 10.14 -20.73 7.34
CA GLY A 100 11.33 -21.01 8.15
C GLY A 100 12.45 -20.00 8.00
N ILE A 101 13.53 -20.24 8.73
CA ILE A 101 14.76 -19.45 8.64
C ILE A 101 15.34 -19.55 7.23
N SER A 102 15.91 -18.44 6.74
CA SER A 102 16.53 -18.37 5.41
C SER A 102 15.56 -18.61 4.25
N THR A 103 14.26 -18.37 4.46
CA THR A 103 13.24 -18.43 3.40
C THR A 103 12.82 -17.03 2.93
N ARG A 104 11.91 -16.95 1.96
CA ARG A 104 11.47 -15.68 1.36
C ARG A 104 11.01 -14.68 2.43
N CYS A 105 11.47 -13.44 2.33
CA CYS A 105 11.05 -12.34 3.19
C CYS A 105 11.06 -11.04 2.35
N PRO A 106 9.92 -10.34 2.22
CA PRO A 106 9.81 -9.18 1.33
C PRO A 106 10.30 -7.87 1.96
N VAL A 107 10.59 -7.84 3.26
CA VAL A 107 10.94 -6.63 4.01
C VAL A 107 12.01 -6.89 5.06
N ASP A 108 12.77 -5.84 5.38
CA ASP A 108 13.83 -5.91 6.38
C ASP A 108 13.32 -5.75 7.82
N ASN A 109 12.25 -4.97 8.00
CA ASN A 109 11.62 -4.71 9.30
C ASN A 109 10.10 -4.67 9.16
N LEU A 110 9.40 -5.18 10.18
CA LEU A 110 7.97 -4.94 10.39
C LEU A 110 7.83 -3.75 11.34
N GLU A 111 7.11 -2.72 10.94
CA GLU A 111 6.85 -1.54 11.77
C GLU A 111 5.35 -1.41 12.05
N TRP A 112 4.98 -1.15 13.30
CA TRP A 112 3.59 -0.91 13.67
C TRP A 112 3.47 0.03 14.86
N VAL A 113 2.26 0.52 15.11
CA VAL A 113 1.92 1.28 16.31
C VAL A 113 1.13 0.37 17.24
N ASP A 114 1.56 0.25 18.49
CA ASP A 114 0.85 -0.57 19.48
C ASP A 114 -0.39 0.14 20.06
N LYS A 115 -1.13 -0.55 20.92
CA LYS A 115 -2.35 -0.02 21.57
C LYS A 115 -2.11 1.21 22.43
N LYS A 116 -0.86 1.54 22.77
CA LYS A 116 -0.47 2.71 23.56
C LYS A 116 0.01 3.87 22.68
N GLY A 117 -0.06 3.74 21.36
CA GLY A 117 0.43 4.74 20.42
C GLY A 117 1.95 4.73 20.24
N VAL A 118 2.65 3.71 20.74
CA VAL A 118 4.12 3.62 20.65
C VAL A 118 4.50 2.87 19.38
N ARG A 119 5.48 3.43 18.64
CA ARG A 119 6.05 2.76 17.47
C ARG A 119 6.90 1.56 17.90
N GLN A 120 6.61 0.43 17.31
CA GLN A 120 7.33 -0.83 17.45
C GLN A 120 7.97 -1.18 16.11
N SER A 121 9.13 -1.83 16.17
CA SER A 121 9.82 -2.34 15.00
C SER A 121 10.40 -3.71 15.30
N LEU A 122 10.30 -4.63 14.35
CA LEU A 122 10.85 -5.97 14.44
C LEU A 122 11.69 -6.28 13.21
N PRO A 123 13.01 -6.49 13.36
CA PRO A 123 13.86 -6.93 12.26
C PRO A 123 13.42 -8.30 11.75
N CYS A 124 13.28 -8.45 10.45
CA CYS A 124 12.95 -9.70 9.77
C CYS A 124 14.16 -10.61 9.56
N TYR A 125 15.36 -10.13 9.84
CA TYR A 125 16.63 -10.85 9.73
C TYR A 125 17.29 -10.99 11.09
N PHE A 126 18.01 -12.08 11.31
CA PHE A 126 18.81 -12.24 12.52
C PHE A 126 20.00 -11.29 12.48
N GLN A 127 20.15 -10.46 13.50
CA GLN A 127 21.26 -9.53 13.61
C GLN A 127 22.56 -10.23 14.03
N HIS A 128 22.46 -11.27 14.88
CA HIS A 128 23.59 -11.98 15.45
C HIS A 128 23.32 -13.48 15.60
N GLY A 129 24.35 -14.25 15.92
CA GLY A 129 24.26 -15.67 16.24
C GLY A 129 24.41 -16.61 15.03
N PRO A 130 24.13 -17.91 15.19
CA PRO A 130 24.37 -18.93 14.15
C PRO A 130 23.53 -18.75 12.89
N ASN A 131 22.50 -17.91 12.95
CA ASN A 131 21.64 -17.57 11.81
C ASN A 131 21.81 -16.13 11.34
N GLY A 132 22.88 -15.43 11.73
CA GLY A 132 23.14 -14.04 11.31
C GLY A 132 22.92 -13.82 9.81
N GLU A 133 22.30 -12.69 9.47
CA GLU A 133 21.92 -12.27 8.11
C GLU A 133 20.89 -13.17 7.40
N LYS A 134 20.45 -14.27 8.02
CA LYS A 134 19.35 -15.09 7.48
C LYS A 134 18.03 -14.44 7.85
N SER A 135 17.05 -14.55 6.96
CA SER A 135 15.67 -14.19 7.26
C SER A 135 15.10 -15.10 8.35
N LYS A 136 14.21 -14.56 9.18
CA LYS A 136 13.54 -15.27 10.28
C LYS A 136 12.44 -16.21 9.80
N GLY A 137 11.71 -15.82 8.76
CA GLY A 137 10.48 -16.49 8.32
C GLY A 137 9.32 -16.32 9.30
N LEU A 138 8.11 -16.68 8.90
CA LEU A 138 6.89 -16.44 9.70
C LEU A 138 6.89 -17.16 11.05
N PHE A 139 7.51 -18.34 11.15
CA PHE A 139 7.51 -19.09 12.41
C PHE A 139 8.27 -18.32 13.49
N GLN A 140 9.50 -17.89 13.20
CA GLN A 140 10.33 -17.15 14.14
C GLN A 140 9.74 -15.76 14.43
N ILE A 141 9.19 -15.09 13.41
CA ILE A 141 8.48 -13.81 13.61
C ILE A 141 7.30 -13.99 14.58
N ALA A 142 6.48 -15.02 14.42
CA ALA A 142 5.36 -15.30 15.32
C ALA A 142 5.80 -15.59 16.77
N VAL A 143 6.95 -16.24 16.95
CA VAL A 143 7.53 -16.45 18.29
C VAL A 143 7.96 -15.11 18.91
N GLU A 144 8.66 -14.25 18.18
CA GLU A 144 9.12 -12.95 18.69
C GLU A 144 7.96 -11.97 18.96
N LEU A 145 6.89 -12.06 18.18
CA LEU A 145 5.62 -11.35 18.41
C LEU A 145 4.76 -11.97 19.53
N LYS A 146 5.24 -13.04 20.19
CA LYS A 146 4.54 -13.73 21.29
C LYS A 146 3.18 -14.30 20.89
N CYS A 147 2.99 -14.66 19.62
CA CYS A 147 1.78 -15.29 19.10
C CYS A 147 1.71 -16.80 19.40
N ASN A 148 2.77 -17.40 19.98
CA ASN A 148 2.84 -18.80 20.40
C ASN A 148 2.40 -19.81 19.33
N PRO A 149 3.05 -19.84 18.14
CA PRO A 149 2.69 -20.80 17.11
C PRO A 149 2.98 -22.24 17.56
N SER A 150 2.13 -23.19 17.14
CA SER A 150 2.42 -24.62 17.33
C SER A 150 3.75 -24.99 16.65
N PRO A 151 4.64 -25.80 17.25
CA PRO A 151 5.88 -26.24 16.62
C PRO A 151 5.68 -26.93 15.26
N LYS A 152 4.50 -27.51 15.03
CA LYS A 152 4.13 -28.17 13.78
C LYS A 152 3.30 -27.27 12.85
N ALA A 153 3.13 -25.99 13.18
CA ALA A 153 2.27 -25.07 12.45
C ALA A 153 2.61 -25.06 10.96
N LYS A 154 1.59 -25.22 10.11
CA LYS A 154 1.74 -25.09 8.66
C LYS A 154 1.87 -23.61 8.27
N LEU A 155 2.41 -23.34 7.08
CA LEU A 155 2.58 -21.97 6.60
C LEU A 155 1.26 -21.18 6.60
N ASN A 156 0.16 -21.79 6.13
CA ASN A 156 -1.15 -21.14 6.13
C ASN A 156 -1.71 -20.89 7.54
N GLU A 157 -1.38 -21.73 8.52
CA GLU A 157 -1.77 -21.50 9.92
C GLU A 157 -1.02 -20.31 10.51
N LEU A 158 0.28 -20.18 10.22
CA LEU A 158 1.08 -19.01 10.61
C LEU A 158 0.55 -17.73 9.96
N ARG A 159 0.16 -17.78 8.69
CA ARG A 159 -0.46 -16.64 7.99
C ARG A 159 -1.76 -16.23 8.67
N ARG A 160 -2.67 -17.16 8.95
CA ARG A 160 -3.92 -16.87 9.66
C ARG A 160 -3.68 -16.31 11.07
N LEU A 161 -2.72 -16.87 11.80
CA LEU A 161 -2.36 -16.39 13.13
C LEU A 161 -1.84 -14.94 13.10
N LEU A 162 -1.00 -14.61 12.12
CA LEU A 162 -0.36 -13.30 12.01
C LEU A 162 -1.22 -12.25 11.32
N ALA A 163 -2.22 -12.63 10.51
CA ALA A 163 -3.07 -11.71 9.76
C ALA A 163 -3.79 -10.68 10.65
N HIS A 164 -4.08 -11.04 11.91
CA HIS A 164 -4.74 -10.14 12.85
C HIS A 164 -3.76 -9.37 13.76
N HIS A 165 -2.46 -9.62 13.64
CA HIS A 165 -1.47 -8.94 14.46
C HIS A 165 -1.20 -7.53 13.89
N PRO A 166 -1.09 -6.47 14.71
CA PRO A 166 -0.85 -5.09 14.24
C PRO A 166 0.35 -4.94 13.29
N ALA A 167 1.41 -5.73 13.51
CA ALA A 167 2.58 -5.83 12.61
C ALA A 167 2.26 -6.27 11.16
N PHE A 168 1.04 -6.76 10.90
CA PHE A 168 0.58 -7.24 9.60
C PHE A 168 -0.78 -6.66 9.19
N GLN A 169 -1.29 -5.63 9.89
CA GLN A 169 -2.60 -5.05 9.52
C GLN A 169 -2.55 -4.16 8.27
N ASN A 170 -1.37 -3.62 7.92
CA ASN A 170 -1.17 -2.82 6.70
C ASN A 170 -0.69 -3.67 5.51
N VAL A 171 -1.07 -4.94 5.48
CA VAL A 171 -0.59 -5.94 4.52
C VAL A 171 -1.77 -6.40 3.68
N LEU A 172 -1.58 -6.47 2.36
CA LEU A 172 -2.58 -7.04 1.47
C LEU A 172 -2.76 -8.53 1.80
N PHE A 173 -4.01 -8.91 2.11
CA PHE A 173 -4.42 -10.28 2.38
C PHE A 173 -5.23 -10.81 1.21
N PHE A 174 -4.84 -11.95 0.66
CA PHE A 174 -5.65 -12.69 -0.31
C PHE A 174 -6.28 -13.89 0.39
N GLU A 175 -7.60 -13.93 0.48
CA GLU A 175 -8.28 -15.18 0.76
C GLU A 175 -8.18 -16.07 -0.48
N VAL A 176 -7.46 -17.19 -0.35
CA VAL A 176 -7.57 -18.27 -1.33
C VAL A 176 -8.88 -18.98 -1.01
N ILE A 177 -9.90 -18.68 -1.80
CA ILE A 177 -11.19 -19.40 -1.85
C ILE A 177 -10.95 -20.81 -2.39
#